data_AF-A0A848P5Q4-F1
#
_entry.id   AF-A0A848P5Q4-F1
#
_cell.length_a   1.000
_cell.length_b   1.000
_cell.length_c   1.000
_cell.angle_alpha   90.00
_cell.angle_beta   90.00
_cell.angle_gamma   90.00
#
_symmetry.space_group_name_H-M   'P 1'
#
loop_
_entity.id
_entity.type
_entity.pdbx_description
1 polymer ?
#
loop_
_entity_poly.entity_id
_entity_poly.type
_entity_poly.pdbx_seq_one_letter_code
_entity_poly.pdbx_strand_id
1 'polypeptide(L)' 'MTDEQFGVLTELLRGTPESPANQAARAVLVAGMTQADAMRATGATRSTVHDAVKRYGDADAKIRRAYLPASGGIK' A
#
# COMPACT_ATOMS: atom_id res chain seq x y z
N MET A 1 -3.65 6.44 -0.37
CA MET A 1 -2.30 7.06 -0.40
C MET A 1 -2.02 7.57 -1.81
N THR A 2 -1.04 8.44 -2.01
CA THR A 2 -0.68 8.91 -3.36
C THR A 2 0.28 7.93 -4.07
N ASP A 3 0.44 8.09 -5.38
CA ASP A 3 1.41 7.30 -6.16
C ASP A 3 2.84 7.46 -5.66
N GLU A 4 3.25 8.70 -5.38
CA GLU A 4 4.58 9.01 -4.83
C GLU A 4 4.81 8.31 -3.49
N GLN A 5 3.84 8.37 -2.58
CA GLN A 5 3.91 7.69 -1.28
C GLN A 5 4.04 6.17 -1.46
N PHE A 6 3.26 5.57 -2.36
CA PHE A 6 3.33 4.14 -2.64
C PHE A 6 4.67 3.73 -3.28
N GLY A 7 5.21 4.57 -4.17
CA GLY A 7 6.53 4.39 -4.77
C GLY A 7 7.64 4.33 -3.73
N VAL A 8 7.68 5.32 -2.82
CA VAL A 8 8.64 5.34 -1.70
C VAL A 8 8.49 4.10 -0.82
N LEU A 9 7.26 3.70 -0.48
CA LEU A 9 7.04 2.47 0.29
C LEU A 9 7.51 1.22 -0.44
N THR A 10 7.37 1.17 -1.77
CA THR A 10 7.87 0.06 -2.60
C THR A 10 9.38 -0.05 -2.51
N GLU A 11 10.11 1.07 -2.59
CA GLU A 11 11.57 1.09 -2.41
C GLU A 11 11.99 0.66 -1.01
N LEU A 12 11.37 1.24 0.03
CA LEU A 12 11.70 0.96 1.43
C LEU A 12 11.44 -0.50 1.82
N LEU A 13 10.36 -1.09 1.30
CA LEU A 13 10.01 -2.49 1.54
C LEU A 13 10.74 -3.47 0.60
N ARG A 14 11.61 -2.98 -0.28
CA ARG A 14 12.31 -3.76 -1.31
C ARG A 14 11.34 -4.55 -2.21
N GLY A 15 10.19 -3.94 -2.51
CA GLY A 15 9.19 -4.50 -3.40
C GLY A 15 9.60 -4.41 -4.87
N THR A 16 9.07 -5.31 -5.70
CA THR A 16 9.25 -5.28 -7.16
C THR A 16 8.02 -4.63 -7.80
N PRO A 17 8.14 -3.46 -8.46
CA PRO A 17 7.01 -2.76 -9.07
C PRO A 17 6.21 -3.60 -10.06
N GLU A 18 6.89 -4.42 -10.86
CA GLU A 18 6.26 -5.28 -11.87
C GLU A 18 5.65 -6.57 -11.30
N SER A 19 5.78 -6.83 -10.00
CA SER A 19 5.17 -8.02 -9.42
C SER A 19 3.64 -7.88 -9.34
N PRO A 20 2.87 -8.94 -9.61
CA PRO A 20 1.40 -8.92 -9.46
C PRO A 20 0.93 -8.47 -8.07
N ALA A 21 1.72 -8.76 -7.02
CA ALA A 21 1.44 -8.34 -5.66
C ALA A 21 1.57 -6.82 -5.48
N ASN A 22 2.64 -6.20 -6.01
CA ASN A 22 2.84 -4.76 -5.93
C ASN A 22 1.77 -4.02 -6.75
N GLN A 23 1.54 -4.45 -7.98
CA GLN A 23 0.51 -3.87 -8.84
C GLN A 23 -0.89 -3.97 -8.21
N ALA A 24 -1.21 -5.09 -7.56
CA ALA A 24 -2.49 -5.25 -6.86
C ALA A 24 -2.61 -4.31 -5.66
N ALA A 25 -1.55 -4.17 -4.86
CA ALA A 25 -1.56 -3.24 -3.74
C ALA A 25 -1.70 -1.78 -4.21
N ARG A 26 -1.02 -1.39 -5.30
CA ARG A 26 -1.15 -0.06 -5.91
C ARG A 26 -2.58 0.18 -6.38
N ALA A 27 -3.17 -0.78 -7.09
CA ALA A 27 -4.55 -0.70 -7.59
C ALA A 27 -5.56 -0.45 -6.47
N VAL A 28 -5.38 -1.07 -5.31
CA VAL A 28 -6.28 -0.90 -4.15
C VAL A 28 -5.98 0.40 -3.39
N LEU A 29 -4.73 0.62 -3.01
CA LEU A 29 -4.36 1.67 -2.05
C LEU A 29 -4.21 3.07 -2.68
N VAL A 30 -3.92 3.12 -3.98
CA VAL A 30 -3.76 4.36 -4.75
C VAL A 30 -4.99 4.59 -5.63
N ALA A 31 -5.34 3.61 -6.48
CA ALA A 31 -6.43 3.76 -7.43
C ALA A 31 -7.83 3.45 -6.86
N GLY A 32 -7.92 2.99 -5.60
CA GLY A 32 -9.19 2.77 -4.91
C GLY A 32 -9.99 1.56 -5.41
N MET A 33 -9.37 0.65 -6.16
CA MET A 33 -10.04 -0.57 -6.62
C MET A 33 -10.43 -1.48 -5.44
N THR A 34 -11.47 -2.29 -5.63
CA THR A 34 -11.74 -3.39 -4.71
C THR A 34 -10.63 -4.45 -4.83
N GLN A 35 -10.41 -5.24 -3.77
CA GLN A 35 -9.42 -6.33 -3.84
C GLN A 35 -9.81 -7.37 -4.91
N ALA A 36 -11.11 -7.60 -5.14
CA ALA A 36 -11.56 -8.54 -6.16
C ALA A 36 -11.25 -8.04 -7.58
N ASP A 37 -11.39 -6.74 -7.83
CA ASP A 37 -11.04 -6.16 -9.14
C ASP A 37 -9.53 -6.11 -9.36
N ALA A 38 -8.76 -5.80 -8.30
CA ALA A 38 -7.31 -5.88 -8.35
C ALA A 38 -6.81 -7.31 -8.65
N MET A 39 -7.43 -8.35 -8.07
CA MET A 39 -7.13 -9.74 -8.42
C MET A 39 -7.33 -10.02 -9.91
N ARG A 40 -8.46 -9.58 -10.48
CA ARG A 40 -8.77 -9.78 -11.91
C ARG A 40 -7.80 -9.03 -12.81
N ALA A 41 -7.41 -7.82 -12.42
CA ALA A 41 -6.52 -6.97 -13.21
C ALA A 41 -5.07 -7.46 -13.23
N THR A 42 -4.58 -8.07 -12.14
CA THR A 42 -3.15 -8.44 -12.01
C THR A 42 -2.89 -9.94 -12.07
N GLY A 43 -3.94 -10.77 -11.99
CA GLY A 43 -3.81 -12.22 -11.88
C GLY A 43 -3.29 -12.70 -10.52
N ALA A 44 -3.12 -11.82 -9.54
CA ALA A 44 -2.72 -12.20 -8.19
C ALA A 44 -3.83 -12.99 -7.47
N THR A 45 -3.42 -13.94 -6.65
CA THR A 45 -4.36 -14.70 -5.80
C THR A 45 -4.97 -13.80 -4.72
N ARG A 46 -6.12 -14.22 -4.16
CA ARG A 46 -6.78 -13.49 -3.07
C ARG A 46 -5.87 -13.25 -1.87
N SER A 47 -5.12 -14.27 -1.46
CA SER A 47 -4.18 -14.15 -0.33
C SER A 47 -3.05 -13.19 -0.68
N THR A 48 -2.47 -13.30 -1.88
CA THR A 48 -1.44 -12.37 -2.36
C THR A 48 -1.91 -10.92 -2.33
N VAL A 49 -3.13 -10.64 -2.81
CA VAL A 49 -3.70 -9.28 -2.77
C VAL A 49 -3.89 -8.83 -1.33
N HIS A 50 -4.51 -9.65 -0.48
CA HIS A 50 -4.72 -9.34 0.93
C HIS A 50 -3.40 -9.01 1.65
N ASP A 51 -2.40 -9.86 1.50
CA ASP A 51 -1.09 -9.72 2.15
C ASP A 51 -0.36 -8.48 1.66
N ALA A 52 -0.40 -8.19 0.36
CA ALA A 52 0.25 -7.02 -0.21
C ALA A 52 -0.43 -5.74 0.28
N VAL A 53 -1.77 -5.66 0.18
CA VAL A 53 -2.55 -4.50 0.67
C VAL A 53 -2.26 -4.25 2.15
N LYS A 54 -2.27 -5.30 2.96
CA LYS A 54 -1.96 -5.21 4.39
C LYS A 54 -0.54 -4.72 4.62
N ARG A 55 0.45 -5.29 3.93
CA ARG A 55 1.87 -4.93 4.09
C ARG A 55 2.14 -3.45 3.83
N TYR A 56 1.66 -2.93 2.70
CA TYR A 56 1.85 -1.53 2.34
C TYR A 56 1.01 -0.59 3.22
N GLY A 57 -0.24 -0.95 3.51
CA GLY A 57 -1.11 -0.17 4.39
C GLY A 57 -0.58 -0.06 5.83
N ASP A 58 -0.10 -1.17 6.40
CA ASP A 58 0.47 -1.18 7.75
C ASP A 58 1.78 -0.37 7.80
N ALA A 59 2.58 -0.38 6.73
CA ALA A 59 3.80 0.43 6.64
C ALA A 59 3.49 1.94 6.59
N ASP A 60 2.55 2.36 5.72
CA ASP A 60 2.08 3.75 5.65
C ASP A 60 1.55 4.23 7.01
N ALA A 61 0.70 3.43 7.66
CA ALA A 61 0.16 3.75 8.98
C ALA A 61 1.24 3.91 10.05
N LYS A 62 2.27 3.03 10.05
CA LYS A 62 3.41 3.12 10.98
C LYS A 62 4.21 4.39 10.77
N ILE A 63 4.53 4.74 9.52
CA ILE A 63 5.30 5.96 9.18
C ILE A 63 4.53 7.21 9.61
N ARG A 64 3.24 7.30 9.25
CA ARG A 64 2.39 8.42 9.64
C ARG A 64 2.34 8.61 11.15
N ARG A 65 2.20 7.51 11.90
CA ARG A 65 2.19 7.57 13.37
C ARG A 65 3.53 8.01 13.96
N ALA A 66 4.65 7.70 13.30
CA ALA A 66 5.98 8.06 13.78
C ALA A 66 6.34 9.53 13.50
N TYR A 67 5.91 10.08 12.37
CA TYR A 67 6.35 11.38 11.89
C TYR A 67 5.30 12.49 11.93
N LEU A 68 4.01 12.15 11.87
CA LEU A 68 2.97 13.15 12.03
C LEU A 68 2.69 13.30 13.53
N PRO A 69 2.79 14.52 14.09
CA PRO A 69 2.38 14.73 15.47
C PRO A 69 0.91 14.33 15.59
N ALA A 70 0.57 13.62 16.67
CA ALA A 70 -0.82 13.44 17.05
C ALA A 70 -1.42 14.84 17.13
N SER A 71 -2.36 15.17 16.24
CA SER A 71 -2.96 16.50 16.19
C SER A 71 -3.52 16.86 17.57
N GLY A 72 -2.79 17.70 18.31
CA GLY A 72 -3.15 18.16 19.65
C GLY A 72 -1.99 18.12 20.64
N GLY A 73 -1.26 19.22 20.77
CA GLY A 73 -0.33 19.38 21.89
C GLY A 73 0.83 20.34 21.69
N ILE A 74 0.62 21.54 21.14
CA ILE A 74 1.42 22.69 21.57
C ILE A 74 0.48 23.50 22.47
N LYS A 75 0.74 23.42 23.78
CA LYS A 75 0.30 24.46 24.73
C LYS A 75 1.26 25.62 24.63
#